data_AF-A0A7S1RWL5-F1
#
_entry.id   AF-A0A7S1RWL5-F1
#
_cell.length_a   1.000
_cell.length_b   1.000
_cell.length_c   1.000
_cell.angle_alpha   90.00
_cell.angle_beta   90.00
_cell.angle_gamma   90.00
#
_symmetry.space_group_name_H-M   'P 1'
#
loop_
_entity.id
_entity.type
_entity.pdbx_description
1 polymer ?
#
loop_
_entity_poly.entity_id
_entity_poly.type
_entity_poly.pdbx_seq_one_letter_code
_entity_poly.pdbx_strand_id
1 'polypeptide(L)'
;TPLLLSGHPQLLLAMTESSYASMDALDQKETPLEHAAPYVAEFVGTFMLVFTAGVCSIVADPVWSATSIAAMLMVMIYGLGPVSGGHFNPSVSIACGVCGKSPWKTVVGYSLVQILAGLFAGWAYWGTFGQAAAVGPKETFGWFHVGVAELFYTAMIAFAHLNCAVSVRNNPEDDNNHFFGLAIGFVIVAGGYAAGDISGGLFNPAITLGLDVTGSGGTGKDGWWWRLAYVGYQLLGSGLAALLFHICRFREEAGQGTGRTLQVQVLSAMNLMNRDSGMFGDVSDPYVTARVGLTEFRTPTINNSLNPEWAVGNSFTFPLPLTEEAGLLSMEVMNDNTVLKEQSLGTLTIDIRSLPPNEWRRDREKLLGGRGAELQYAIRLGEATGSKTPALPCKLASEFLGTFTLVLTVGLNIVTKSVATPWSAAAALMSMIYSLGSVSGGHFNPAVTLAAVLSGRGVCPAAQGLAYWVAQLVAGVAAGLLVADFHEGGKYRSEPFNLTPGKNLQDPGSLYSWWVVVAAEGTFTFMLAFVVLAVATTKPLPGLTQQNFQFALAIGSCVTAGGFAIGAVSGGALNPAVSVGLSTSSAASTSQPSRTPWYYCVIFSAFELIGGILA
;
A
#
# COMPACT_ATOMS: atom_id res chain seq x y z
N THR A 1 -5.41 -49.92 49.99
CA THR A 1 -5.63 -48.91 51.05
C THR A 1 -5.13 -47.57 50.53
N PRO A 2 -6.01 -46.66 50.11
CA PRO A 2 -5.64 -45.32 49.67
C PRO A 2 -5.75 -44.35 50.86
N LEU A 3 -4.71 -43.60 51.21
CA LEU A 3 -4.87 -42.38 52.00
C LEU A 3 -3.58 -41.54 52.00
N LEU A 4 -3.79 -40.22 51.90
CA LEU A 4 -2.87 -39.11 52.18
C LEU A 4 -1.96 -38.67 51.03
N LEU A 5 -2.50 -37.81 50.16
CA LEU A 5 -1.96 -36.48 49.84
C LEU A 5 -3.03 -35.71 49.04
N SER A 6 -4.15 -35.41 49.70
CA SER A 6 -5.13 -34.43 49.25
C SER A 6 -4.95 -33.17 50.09
N GLY A 7 -4.26 -32.18 49.54
CA GLY A 7 -4.07 -30.89 50.19
C GLY A 7 -3.31 -29.91 49.31
N HIS A 8 -4.08 -29.08 48.57
CA HIS A 8 -3.65 -27.88 47.85
C HIS A 8 -2.96 -28.05 46.47
N PRO A 9 -3.73 -28.27 45.38
CA PRO A 9 -3.27 -28.05 44.01
C PRO A 9 -2.81 -26.60 43.74
N GLN A 10 -3.35 -25.64 44.51
CA GLN A 10 -3.03 -24.22 44.37
C GLN A 10 -1.63 -23.86 44.87
N LEU A 11 -1.04 -24.61 45.82
CA LEU A 11 0.32 -24.35 46.28
C LEU A 11 1.37 -24.84 45.29
N LEU A 12 1.11 -25.96 44.61
CA LEU A 12 1.98 -26.44 43.53
C LEU A 12 1.94 -25.50 42.32
N LEU A 13 0.74 -24.99 41.96
CA LEU A 13 0.59 -23.99 40.89
C LEU A 13 1.27 -22.65 41.23
N ALA A 14 1.11 -22.15 42.47
CA ALA A 14 1.73 -20.91 42.91
C ALA A 14 3.26 -21.02 43.01
N MET A 15 3.81 -22.19 43.34
CA MET A 15 5.26 -22.43 43.33
C MET A 15 5.82 -22.56 41.91
N THR A 16 5.04 -23.08 40.95
CA THR A 16 5.43 -23.07 39.53
C THR A 16 5.30 -21.67 38.91
N GLU A 17 4.22 -20.92 39.16
CA GLU A 17 4.03 -19.57 38.62
C GLU A 17 5.03 -18.57 39.18
N SER A 18 5.39 -18.68 40.47
CA SER A 18 6.48 -17.89 41.08
C SER A 18 7.84 -18.21 40.46
N SER A 19 8.10 -19.50 40.16
CA SER A 19 9.35 -19.91 39.50
C SER A 19 9.42 -19.44 38.05
N TYR A 20 8.31 -19.45 37.29
CA TYR A 20 8.25 -18.92 35.92
C TYR A 20 8.30 -17.39 35.88
N ALA A 21 7.58 -16.70 36.76
CA ALA A 21 7.64 -15.24 36.88
C ALA A 21 9.03 -14.75 37.33
N SER A 22 9.77 -15.54 38.11
CA SER A 22 11.16 -15.23 38.48
C SER A 22 12.18 -15.53 37.38
N MET A 23 11.84 -16.36 36.37
CA MET A 23 12.66 -16.61 35.18
C MET A 23 12.41 -15.57 34.09
N ASP A 24 11.18 -15.07 33.96
CA ASP A 24 10.84 -13.95 33.05
C ASP A 24 11.32 -12.59 33.59
N ALA A 25 11.57 -12.48 34.90
CA ALA A 25 12.12 -11.28 35.53
C ALA A 25 13.67 -11.27 35.62
N LEU A 26 14.35 -12.28 35.09
CA LEU A 26 15.78 -12.17 34.78
C LEU A 26 15.91 -11.31 33.53
N ASP A 27 16.03 -10.00 33.75
CA ASP A 27 16.58 -8.99 32.86
C ASP A 27 17.42 -9.66 31.74
N GLN A 28 16.77 -10.00 30.61
CA GLN A 28 17.46 -10.48 29.41
C GLN A 28 18.22 -9.29 28.87
N LYS A 29 19.37 -9.00 29.48
CA LYS A 29 20.33 -8.07 28.90
C LYS A 29 20.75 -8.66 27.57
N GLU A 30 20.16 -8.11 26.51
CA GLU A 30 20.57 -8.36 25.14
C GLU A 30 22.09 -8.28 25.07
N THR A 31 22.69 -9.30 24.50
CA THR A 31 24.13 -9.42 24.33
C THR A 31 24.67 -8.26 23.48
N PRO A 32 25.96 -7.90 23.59
CA PRO A 32 26.57 -6.92 22.70
C PRO A 32 26.43 -7.29 21.21
N LEU A 33 26.31 -8.60 20.91
CA LEU A 33 26.13 -9.10 19.56
C LEU A 33 24.73 -8.80 19.00
N GLU A 34 23.70 -8.94 19.83
CA GLU A 34 22.31 -8.61 19.49
C GLU A 34 22.16 -7.11 19.19
N HIS A 35 22.82 -6.24 19.97
CA HIS A 35 22.86 -4.81 19.70
C HIS A 35 23.60 -4.43 18.40
N ALA A 36 24.59 -5.22 17.98
CA ALA A 36 25.41 -4.94 16.80
C ALA A 36 24.79 -5.47 15.49
N ALA A 37 23.98 -6.54 15.56
CA ALA A 37 23.46 -7.24 14.39
C ALA A 37 22.68 -6.34 13.41
N PRO A 38 21.79 -5.40 13.85
CA PRO A 38 21.09 -4.52 12.93
C PRO A 38 22.04 -3.60 12.13
N TYR A 39 23.10 -3.11 12.76
CA TYR A 39 24.11 -2.30 12.07
C TYR A 39 24.92 -3.11 11.05
N VAL A 40 25.29 -4.35 11.39
CA VAL A 40 25.97 -5.24 10.44
C VAL A 40 25.07 -5.55 9.24
N ALA A 41 23.78 -5.81 9.49
CA ALA A 41 22.79 -6.03 8.43
C ALA A 41 22.68 -4.80 7.50
N GLU A 42 22.56 -3.59 8.06
CA GLU A 42 22.55 -2.35 7.29
C GLU A 42 23.84 -2.14 6.48
N PHE A 43 25.00 -2.48 7.05
CA PHE A 43 26.27 -2.42 6.34
C PHE A 43 26.29 -3.36 5.13
N VAL A 44 25.96 -4.65 5.34
CA VAL A 44 26.02 -5.67 4.29
C VAL A 44 25.01 -5.36 3.18
N GLY A 45 23.79 -5.00 3.54
CA GLY A 45 22.74 -4.68 2.56
C GLY A 45 23.08 -3.45 1.72
N THR A 46 23.54 -2.37 2.35
CA THR A 46 23.98 -1.18 1.61
C THR A 46 25.23 -1.45 0.78
N PHE A 47 26.20 -2.22 1.28
CA PHE A 47 27.39 -2.58 0.53
C PHE A 47 27.01 -3.30 -0.77
N MET A 48 26.17 -4.33 -0.69
CA MET A 48 25.74 -5.10 -1.85
C MET A 48 24.94 -4.26 -2.85
N LEU A 49 24.08 -3.37 -2.36
CA LEU A 49 23.32 -2.44 -3.18
C LEU A 49 24.24 -1.48 -3.95
N VAL A 50 25.15 -0.80 -3.25
CA VAL A 50 26.05 0.19 -3.84
C VAL A 50 27.06 -0.47 -4.77
N PHE A 51 27.56 -1.65 -4.43
CA PHE A 51 28.46 -2.42 -5.30
C PHE A 51 27.75 -2.80 -6.60
N THR A 52 26.51 -3.29 -6.52
CA THR A 52 25.70 -3.62 -7.70
C THR A 52 25.45 -2.38 -8.57
N ALA A 53 25.10 -1.24 -7.95
CA ALA A 53 24.92 0.02 -8.66
C ALA A 53 26.21 0.49 -9.35
N GLY A 54 27.37 0.35 -8.70
CA GLY A 54 28.68 0.67 -9.27
C GLY A 54 29.01 -0.19 -10.49
N VAL A 55 28.80 -1.50 -10.41
CA VAL A 55 28.97 -2.42 -11.55
C VAL A 55 28.02 -2.08 -12.70
N CYS A 56 26.73 -1.87 -12.41
CA CYS A 56 25.75 -1.48 -13.43
C CYS A 56 26.04 -0.12 -14.09
N SER A 57 26.79 0.76 -13.43
CA SER A 57 27.15 2.08 -13.97
C SER A 57 28.35 2.05 -14.93
N ILE A 58 29.12 0.95 -14.94
CA ILE A 58 30.30 0.79 -15.82
C ILE A 58 30.09 -0.28 -16.91
N VAL A 59 29.07 -1.13 -16.78
CA VAL A 59 28.73 -2.15 -17.78
C VAL A 59 27.87 -1.52 -18.90
N ALA A 60 28.16 -1.90 -20.14
CA ALA A 60 27.59 -1.28 -21.34
C ALA A 60 26.15 -1.69 -21.70
N ASP A 61 25.51 -2.61 -20.96
CA ASP A 61 24.12 -3.03 -21.22
C ASP A 61 23.14 -2.34 -20.26
N PRO A 62 22.48 -1.24 -20.68
CA PRO A 62 21.54 -0.51 -19.85
C PRO A 62 20.21 -1.26 -19.65
N VAL A 63 19.93 -2.33 -20.42
CA VAL A 63 18.62 -2.98 -20.43
C VAL A 63 18.27 -3.57 -19.07
N TRP A 64 19.24 -4.14 -18.35
CA TRP A 64 18.99 -4.84 -17.08
C TRP A 64 19.57 -4.13 -15.85
N SER A 65 20.22 -2.98 -16.01
CA SER A 65 20.88 -2.28 -14.90
C SER A 65 19.92 -1.93 -13.76
N ALA A 66 18.83 -1.21 -14.05
CA ALA A 66 17.86 -0.85 -13.01
C ALA A 66 17.21 -2.08 -12.36
N THR A 67 16.88 -3.11 -13.16
CA THR A 67 16.32 -4.36 -12.65
C THR A 67 17.31 -5.12 -11.77
N SER A 68 18.61 -5.11 -12.08
CA SER A 68 19.64 -5.77 -11.29
C SER A 68 19.83 -5.10 -9.93
N ILE A 69 19.86 -3.76 -9.90
CA ILE A 69 19.93 -2.98 -8.65
C ILE A 69 18.68 -3.21 -7.81
N ALA A 70 17.49 -3.19 -8.43
CA ALA A 70 16.23 -3.50 -7.77
C ALA A 70 16.21 -4.91 -7.18
N ALA A 71 16.65 -5.92 -7.95
CA ALA A 71 16.72 -7.30 -7.50
C ALA A 71 17.66 -7.45 -6.31
N MET A 72 18.84 -6.81 -6.34
CA MET A 72 19.75 -6.82 -5.20
C MET A 72 19.12 -6.19 -3.96
N LEU A 73 18.45 -5.03 -4.12
CA LEU A 73 17.73 -4.39 -3.02
C LEU A 73 16.67 -5.32 -2.43
N MET A 74 15.87 -5.98 -3.27
CA MET A 74 14.85 -6.94 -2.83
C MET A 74 15.45 -8.11 -2.07
N VAL A 75 16.55 -8.70 -2.56
CA VAL A 75 17.25 -9.81 -1.90
C VAL A 75 17.75 -9.38 -0.52
N MET A 76 18.35 -8.19 -0.42
CA MET A 76 18.84 -7.67 0.87
C MET A 76 17.68 -7.35 1.82
N ILE A 77 16.57 -6.77 1.33
CA ILE A 77 15.39 -6.49 2.17
C ILE A 77 14.78 -7.78 2.71
N TYR A 78 14.59 -8.81 1.88
CA TYR A 78 14.04 -10.08 2.37
C TYR A 78 15.01 -10.84 3.28
N GLY A 79 16.31 -10.80 2.99
CA GLY A 79 17.31 -11.53 3.77
C GLY A 79 17.67 -10.88 5.11
N LEU A 80 17.70 -9.54 5.16
CA LEU A 80 18.23 -8.78 6.31
C LEU A 80 17.20 -7.83 6.94
N GLY A 81 16.03 -7.66 6.31
CA GLY A 81 14.90 -6.90 6.85
C GLY A 81 14.43 -7.38 8.23
N PRO A 82 14.28 -8.69 8.49
CA PRO A 82 13.92 -9.18 9.82
C PRO A 82 14.92 -8.82 10.93
N VAL A 83 16.17 -8.47 10.59
CA VAL A 83 17.23 -8.11 11.55
C VAL A 83 17.29 -6.60 11.78
N SER A 84 17.12 -5.80 10.73
CA SER A 84 17.39 -4.35 10.76
C SER A 84 16.22 -3.45 10.39
N GLY A 85 15.17 -4.02 9.79
CA GLY A 85 14.16 -3.27 9.04
C GLY A 85 14.52 -3.08 7.57
N GLY A 86 15.79 -3.26 7.17
CA GLY A 86 16.23 -3.24 5.78
C GLY A 86 16.10 -1.86 5.13
N HIS A 87 16.62 -0.82 5.80
CA HIS A 87 16.55 0.55 5.31
C HIS A 87 17.50 0.77 4.13
N PHE A 88 18.76 0.35 4.27
CA PHE A 88 19.88 0.42 3.33
C PHE A 88 20.12 1.77 2.64
N ASN A 89 19.51 2.85 3.15
CA ASN A 89 19.45 4.16 2.55
C ASN A 89 19.25 5.21 3.66
N PRO A 90 20.15 6.21 3.79
CA PRO A 90 20.01 7.26 4.79
C PRO A 90 18.69 8.04 4.68
N SER A 91 18.19 8.28 3.45
CA SER A 91 16.90 8.96 3.25
C SER A 91 15.71 8.14 3.73
N VAL A 92 15.76 6.80 3.61
CA VAL A 92 14.71 5.92 4.17
C VAL A 92 14.76 5.96 5.69
N SER A 93 15.96 5.87 6.28
CA SER A 93 16.15 5.96 7.73
C SER A 93 15.63 7.27 8.30
N ILE A 94 15.93 8.38 7.63
CA ILE A 94 15.45 9.71 8.04
C ILE A 94 13.94 9.82 7.90
N ALA A 95 13.34 9.33 6.82
CA ALA A 95 11.88 9.32 6.67
C ALA A 95 11.19 8.53 7.79
N CYS A 96 11.73 7.36 8.15
CA CYS A 96 11.27 6.58 9.31
C CYS A 96 11.39 7.36 10.62
N GLY A 97 12.50 8.08 10.83
CA GLY A 97 12.69 8.94 12.01
C GLY A 97 11.69 10.10 12.08
N VAL A 98 11.46 10.79 10.96
CA VAL A 98 10.51 11.91 10.85
C VAL A 98 9.08 11.45 11.13
N CYS A 99 8.69 10.26 10.64
CA CYS A 99 7.37 9.68 10.91
C CYS A 99 7.26 8.94 12.26
N GLY A 100 8.28 9.01 13.12
CA GLY A 100 8.28 8.34 14.43
C GLY A 100 8.26 6.81 14.36
N LYS A 101 8.68 6.23 13.23
CA LYS A 101 8.75 4.77 12.99
C LYS A 101 10.10 4.17 13.40
N SER A 102 11.11 4.99 13.66
CA SER A 102 12.42 4.54 14.13
C SER A 102 13.02 5.55 15.12
N PRO A 103 13.63 5.12 16.24
CA PRO A 103 14.32 6.03 17.17
C PRO A 103 15.47 6.77 16.50
N TRP A 104 15.64 8.06 16.78
CA TRP A 104 16.69 8.89 16.16
C TRP A 104 18.13 8.37 16.37
N LYS A 105 18.39 7.66 17.48
CA LYS A 105 19.69 7.00 17.69
C LYS A 105 19.95 5.92 16.63
N THR A 106 18.94 5.11 16.31
CA THR A 106 18.99 4.10 15.26
C THR A 106 19.11 4.77 13.89
N VAL A 107 18.33 5.81 13.62
CA VAL A 107 18.37 6.57 12.35
C VAL A 107 19.77 7.10 12.07
N VAL A 108 20.40 7.76 13.05
CA VAL A 108 21.76 8.29 12.91
C VAL A 108 22.77 7.17 12.74
N GLY A 109 22.69 6.12 13.57
CA GLY A 109 23.62 5.00 13.49
C GLY A 109 23.53 4.24 12.16
N TYR A 110 22.32 3.98 11.66
CA TYR A 110 22.09 3.38 10.35
C TYR A 110 22.66 4.26 9.25
N SER A 111 22.35 5.56 9.26
CA SER A 111 22.84 6.50 8.24
C SER A 111 24.37 6.51 8.15
N LEU A 112 25.07 6.50 9.30
CA LEU A 112 26.53 6.44 9.34
C LEU A 112 27.06 5.12 8.76
N VAL A 113 26.47 4.00 9.15
CA VAL A 113 26.91 2.67 8.71
C VAL A 113 26.62 2.43 7.23
N GLN A 114 25.48 2.89 6.72
CA GLN A 114 25.12 2.85 5.30
C GLN A 114 26.11 3.68 4.47
N ILE A 115 26.48 4.88 4.92
CA ILE A 115 27.49 5.71 4.24
C ILE A 115 28.84 4.98 4.21
N LEU A 116 29.29 4.43 5.33
CA LEU A 116 30.53 3.65 5.39
C LEU A 116 30.49 2.45 4.43
N ALA A 117 29.39 1.70 4.39
CA ALA A 117 29.19 0.61 3.46
C ALA A 117 29.27 1.07 2.01
N GLY A 118 28.65 2.20 1.68
CA GLY A 118 28.70 2.78 0.34
C GLY A 118 30.12 3.17 -0.09
N LEU A 119 30.91 3.78 0.80
CA LEU A 119 32.32 4.10 0.52
C LEU A 119 33.15 2.85 0.26
N PHE A 120 32.96 1.80 1.07
CA PHE A 120 33.66 0.52 0.91
C PHE A 120 33.26 -0.19 -0.39
N ALA A 121 31.98 -0.20 -0.71
CA ALA A 121 31.47 -0.74 -1.97
C ALA A 121 32.02 0.03 -3.18
N GLY A 122 32.11 1.36 -3.06
CA GLY A 122 32.75 2.24 -4.02
C GLY A 122 34.16 1.79 -4.39
N TRP A 123 35.02 1.66 -3.38
CA TRP A 123 36.39 1.16 -3.57
C TRP A 123 36.45 -0.28 -4.05
N ALA A 124 35.53 -1.14 -3.59
CA ALA A 124 35.49 -2.55 -4.00
C ALA A 124 35.20 -2.71 -5.49
N TYR A 125 34.17 -2.03 -6.03
CA TYR A 125 33.85 -2.14 -7.46
C TYR A 125 34.98 -1.52 -8.30
N TRP A 126 35.47 -0.33 -7.94
CA TRP A 126 36.57 0.30 -8.66
C TRP A 126 37.84 -0.54 -8.63
N GLY A 127 38.21 -1.09 -7.47
CA GLY A 127 39.37 -1.97 -7.33
C GLY A 127 39.23 -3.27 -8.13
N THR A 128 38.00 -3.76 -8.34
CA THR A 128 37.72 -4.95 -9.13
C THR A 128 37.81 -4.69 -10.64
N PHE A 129 37.31 -3.53 -11.10
CA PHE A 129 37.12 -3.28 -12.53
C PHE A 129 38.02 -2.18 -13.12
N GLY A 130 38.72 -1.41 -12.29
CA GLY A 130 39.58 -0.29 -12.71
C GLY A 130 38.83 0.88 -13.36
N GLN A 131 37.50 0.91 -13.25
CA GLN A 131 36.62 1.93 -13.84
C GLN A 131 35.77 2.59 -12.77
N ALA A 132 35.47 3.87 -12.94
CA ALA A 132 34.63 4.64 -12.04
C ALA A 132 33.49 5.30 -12.79
N ALA A 133 32.34 5.39 -12.14
CA ALA A 133 31.20 6.15 -12.63
C ALA A 133 31.22 7.59 -12.10
N ALA A 134 30.89 8.56 -12.97
CA ALA A 134 30.74 9.95 -12.56
C ALA A 134 29.30 10.25 -12.12
N VAL A 135 29.17 10.88 -10.95
CA VAL A 135 27.92 11.45 -10.44
C VAL A 135 27.70 12.80 -11.10
N GLY A 136 26.51 13.06 -11.63
CA GLY A 136 26.18 14.34 -12.24
C GLY A 136 25.06 14.25 -13.26
N PRO A 137 24.57 15.41 -13.74
CA PRO A 137 23.55 15.46 -14.77
C PRO A 137 23.95 14.64 -15.99
N LYS A 138 22.99 13.89 -16.53
CA LYS A 138 23.18 13.08 -17.74
C LYS A 138 22.63 13.82 -18.95
N GLU A 139 23.21 13.52 -20.11
CA GLU A 139 22.81 14.08 -21.40
C GLU A 139 22.77 15.63 -21.40
N THR A 140 21.63 16.24 -21.69
CA THR A 140 21.44 17.70 -21.77
C THR A 140 20.69 18.29 -20.57
N PHE A 141 20.35 17.47 -19.58
CA PHE A 141 19.50 17.88 -18.47
C PHE A 141 20.21 18.84 -17.51
N GLY A 142 19.45 19.81 -17.01
CA GLY A 142 19.91 20.76 -16.01
C GLY A 142 19.71 20.24 -14.57
N TRP A 143 20.28 20.97 -13.62
CA TRP A 143 20.16 20.65 -12.18
C TRP A 143 18.72 20.66 -11.65
N PHE A 144 17.81 21.41 -12.29
CA PHE A 144 16.39 21.36 -11.96
C PHE A 144 15.82 19.96 -12.24
N HIS A 145 16.03 19.42 -13.45
CA HIS A 145 15.56 18.09 -13.86
C HIS A 145 16.17 16.99 -13.00
N VAL A 146 17.48 17.08 -12.75
CA VAL A 146 18.19 16.16 -11.83
C VAL A 146 17.58 16.21 -10.43
N GLY A 147 17.38 17.41 -9.90
CA GLY A 147 16.84 17.60 -8.55
C GLY A 147 15.42 17.08 -8.41
N VAL A 148 14.55 17.33 -9.38
CA VAL A 148 13.17 16.80 -9.39
C VAL A 148 13.18 15.28 -9.46
N ALA A 149 13.99 14.68 -10.33
CA ALA A 149 14.08 13.24 -10.48
C ALA A 149 14.61 12.53 -9.22
N GLU A 150 15.74 13.01 -8.67
CA GLU A 150 16.35 12.46 -7.46
C GLU A 150 15.45 12.65 -6.24
N LEU A 151 14.83 13.82 -6.07
CA LEU A 151 13.89 14.08 -4.98
C LEU A 151 12.67 13.16 -5.07
N PHE A 152 12.05 13.06 -6.25
CA PHE A 152 10.81 12.32 -6.43
C PHE A 152 10.99 10.82 -6.22
N TYR A 153 11.95 10.17 -6.88
CA TYR A 153 12.13 8.72 -6.74
C TYR A 153 12.75 8.34 -5.39
N THR A 154 13.56 9.19 -4.76
CA THR A 154 13.95 8.96 -3.35
C THR A 154 12.75 9.02 -2.44
N ALA A 155 11.86 10.01 -2.65
CA ALA A 155 10.62 10.11 -1.90
C ALA A 155 9.74 8.86 -2.11
N MET A 156 9.68 8.31 -3.32
CA MET A 156 8.92 7.08 -3.60
C MET A 156 9.51 5.84 -2.92
N ILE A 157 10.85 5.69 -2.84
CA ILE A 157 11.46 4.56 -2.11
C ILE A 157 11.11 4.65 -0.63
N ALA A 158 11.32 5.83 -0.02
CA ALA A 158 11.01 6.06 1.38
C ALA A 158 9.51 5.94 1.67
N PHE A 159 8.65 6.44 0.78
CA PHE A 159 7.20 6.32 0.89
C PHE A 159 6.73 4.87 0.78
N ALA A 160 7.27 4.09 -0.17
CA ALA A 160 6.98 2.66 -0.29
C ALA A 160 7.44 1.89 0.95
N HIS A 161 8.60 2.23 1.51
CA HIS A 161 9.07 1.64 2.77
C HIS A 161 8.14 2.00 3.95
N LEU A 162 7.80 3.28 4.12
CA LEU A 162 6.87 3.74 5.15
C LEU A 162 5.52 3.03 5.08
N ASN A 163 4.97 2.86 3.87
CA ASN A 163 3.68 2.21 3.67
C ASN A 163 3.74 0.69 3.80
N CYS A 164 4.76 0.03 3.24
CA CYS A 164 4.75 -1.41 3.08
C CYS A 164 5.54 -2.14 4.17
N ALA A 165 6.60 -1.55 4.73
CA ALA A 165 7.43 -2.20 5.74
C ALA A 165 7.02 -1.85 7.17
N VAL A 166 6.58 -0.60 7.43
CA VAL A 166 6.40 -0.11 8.82
C VAL A 166 5.00 0.41 9.15
N SER A 167 4.10 0.52 8.17
CA SER A 167 2.72 0.90 8.47
C SER A 167 1.92 -0.26 9.06
N VAL A 168 1.24 0.00 10.16
CA VAL A 168 0.31 -0.94 10.83
C VAL A 168 -0.91 -1.32 9.98
N ARG A 169 -1.29 -0.52 8.97
CA ARG A 169 -2.39 -0.90 8.07
C ARG A 169 -2.01 -2.04 7.14
N ASN A 170 -0.75 -2.03 6.67
CA ASN A 170 -0.21 -3.06 5.80
C ASN A 170 0.50 -4.16 6.60
N ASN A 171 0.79 -3.93 7.88
CA ASN A 171 1.43 -4.86 8.80
C ASN A 171 0.74 -4.81 10.19
N PRO A 172 -0.52 -5.24 10.30
CA PRO A 172 -1.15 -5.46 11.61
C PRO A 172 -0.41 -6.58 12.38
N GLU A 173 -0.45 -6.52 13.72
CA GLU A 173 0.35 -7.38 14.63
C GLU A 173 0.32 -8.88 14.29
N ASP A 174 -0.83 -9.39 13.84
CA ASP A 174 -1.06 -10.81 13.55
C ASP A 174 -1.07 -11.17 12.05
N ASP A 175 -0.86 -10.22 11.13
CA ASP A 175 -0.98 -10.45 9.68
C ASP A 175 -0.04 -9.51 8.89
N ASN A 176 1.27 -9.69 9.06
CA ASN A 176 2.28 -8.93 8.33
C ASN A 176 2.25 -9.27 6.83
N ASN A 177 2.48 -8.27 5.98
CA ASN A 177 2.58 -8.53 4.55
C ASN A 177 3.94 -9.10 4.17
N HIS A 178 3.99 -9.79 3.02
CA HIS A 178 5.22 -10.32 2.44
C HIS A 178 5.66 -9.57 1.18
N PHE A 179 4.94 -8.51 0.77
CA PHE A 179 5.22 -7.80 -0.49
C PHE A 179 6.09 -6.56 -0.31
N PHE A 180 6.45 -6.17 0.92
CA PHE A 180 7.22 -4.97 1.21
C PHE A 180 8.52 -4.87 0.41
N GLY A 181 9.28 -5.97 0.30
CA GLY A 181 10.50 -6.01 -0.51
C GLY A 181 10.21 -5.74 -2.00
N LEU A 182 9.19 -6.38 -2.57
CA LEU A 182 8.74 -6.15 -3.95
C LEU A 182 8.34 -4.68 -4.17
N ALA A 183 7.51 -4.12 -3.28
CA ALA A 183 7.02 -2.76 -3.40
C ALA A 183 8.16 -1.73 -3.42
N ILE A 184 9.18 -1.92 -2.56
CA ILE A 184 10.35 -1.03 -2.48
C ILE A 184 11.26 -1.22 -3.71
N GLY A 185 11.54 -2.48 -4.09
CA GLY A 185 12.36 -2.80 -5.26
C GLY A 185 11.79 -2.28 -6.57
N PHE A 186 10.46 -2.35 -6.76
CA PHE A 186 9.81 -1.82 -7.95
C PHE A 186 9.92 -0.30 -8.11
N VAL A 187 10.17 0.46 -7.04
CA VAL A 187 10.50 1.89 -7.18
C VAL A 187 11.83 2.09 -7.90
N ILE A 188 12.83 1.22 -7.64
CA ILE A 188 14.13 1.28 -8.33
C ILE A 188 13.97 0.92 -9.81
N VAL A 189 13.12 -0.05 -10.15
CA VAL A 189 12.80 -0.34 -11.55
C VAL A 189 12.16 0.88 -12.22
N ALA A 190 11.12 1.46 -11.62
CA ALA A 190 10.44 2.63 -12.15
C ALA A 190 11.38 3.83 -12.33
N GLY A 191 12.08 4.22 -11.26
CA GLY A 191 12.98 5.37 -11.26
C GLY A 191 14.25 5.15 -12.07
N GLY A 192 14.84 3.96 -12.04
CA GLY A 192 16.07 3.66 -12.75
C GLY A 192 15.91 3.78 -14.27
N TYR A 193 14.81 3.27 -14.83
CA TYR A 193 14.52 3.43 -16.26
C TYR A 193 13.93 4.80 -16.62
N ALA A 194 13.17 5.44 -15.73
CA ALA A 194 12.61 6.77 -15.98
C ALA A 194 13.64 7.91 -15.89
N ALA A 195 14.56 7.83 -14.94
CA ALA A 195 15.44 8.92 -14.54
C ALA A 195 16.93 8.59 -14.60
N GLY A 196 17.31 7.37 -14.99
CA GLY A 196 18.71 6.97 -15.20
C GLY A 196 19.43 7.89 -16.19
N ASP A 197 18.85 8.13 -17.36
CA ASP A 197 19.41 9.03 -18.40
C ASP A 197 19.19 10.53 -18.11
N ILE A 198 18.64 10.86 -16.94
CA ILE A 198 18.45 12.23 -16.46
C ILE A 198 19.50 12.55 -15.39
N SER A 199 19.58 11.69 -14.37
CA SER A 199 20.30 11.94 -13.12
C SER A 199 21.29 10.84 -12.74
N GLY A 200 21.29 9.71 -13.45
CA GLY A 200 21.95 8.47 -13.02
C GLY A 200 21.08 7.61 -12.09
N GLY A 201 19.95 8.13 -11.59
CA GLY A 201 18.97 7.38 -10.81
C GLY A 201 19.53 6.83 -9.50
N LEU A 202 20.18 7.67 -8.71
CA LEU A 202 20.95 7.24 -7.53
C LEU A 202 20.05 7.01 -6.31
N PHE A 203 19.13 7.94 -6.06
CA PHE A 203 18.05 7.87 -5.06
C PHE A 203 18.44 7.51 -3.62
N ASN A 204 19.73 7.61 -3.28
CA ASN A 204 20.29 7.11 -2.03
C ASN A 204 21.62 7.83 -1.74
N PRO A 205 21.74 8.57 -0.62
CA PRO A 205 22.97 9.24 -0.25
C PRO A 205 24.19 8.30 -0.15
N ALA A 206 24.00 7.05 0.27
CA ALA A 206 25.08 6.07 0.33
C ALA A 206 25.56 5.62 -1.07
N ILE A 207 24.65 5.51 -2.04
CA ILE A 207 25.02 5.25 -3.44
C ILE A 207 25.76 6.47 -4.01
N THR A 208 25.21 7.67 -3.82
CA THR A 208 25.84 8.91 -4.30
C THR A 208 27.26 9.08 -3.77
N LEU A 209 27.47 8.98 -2.46
CA LEU A 209 28.81 9.12 -1.87
C LEU A 209 29.73 7.96 -2.22
N GLY A 210 29.19 6.74 -2.33
CA GLY A 210 29.93 5.54 -2.70
C GLY A 210 30.44 5.54 -4.14
N LEU A 211 29.66 6.04 -5.10
CA LEU A 211 30.14 6.18 -6.48
C LEU A 211 31.09 7.37 -6.65
N ASP A 212 30.81 8.47 -5.95
CA ASP A 212 31.61 9.70 -6.03
C ASP A 212 33.05 9.52 -5.50
N VAL A 213 33.25 8.66 -4.50
CA VAL A 213 34.58 8.43 -3.88
C VAL A 213 35.61 7.87 -4.87
N THR A 214 35.17 7.19 -5.93
CA THR A 214 36.04 6.66 -6.99
C THR A 214 35.92 7.44 -8.29
N GLY A 215 34.75 8.04 -8.56
CA GLY A 215 34.55 8.96 -9.70
C GLY A 215 35.41 10.23 -9.60
N SER A 216 35.65 10.72 -8.39
CA SER A 216 36.41 11.95 -8.12
C SER A 216 37.94 11.77 -8.12
N GLY A 217 38.44 10.56 -8.30
CA GLY A 217 39.87 10.22 -8.25
C GLY A 217 40.61 10.43 -9.58
N GLY A 218 40.70 11.68 -10.09
CA GLY A 218 41.86 12.04 -10.94
C GLY A 218 41.65 12.69 -12.32
N THR A 219 40.45 13.14 -12.72
CA THR A 219 40.29 13.79 -14.05
C THR A 219 39.94 15.28 -14.03
N GLY A 220 39.58 15.86 -12.87
CA GLY A 220 39.39 17.31 -12.71
C GLY A 220 38.22 17.93 -13.51
N LYS A 221 37.27 17.12 -13.97
CA LYS A 221 36.13 17.56 -14.81
C LYS A 221 34.79 17.71 -14.07
N ASP A 222 34.70 17.28 -12.81
CA ASP A 222 33.45 17.26 -12.04
C ASP A 222 33.40 18.37 -10.98
N GLY A 223 32.21 18.95 -10.76
CA GLY A 223 32.00 19.95 -9.72
C GLY A 223 31.98 19.29 -8.34
N TRP A 224 32.90 19.67 -7.44
CA TRP A 224 32.98 19.14 -6.06
C TRP A 224 31.67 19.22 -5.26
N TRP A 225 30.76 20.11 -5.66
CA TRP A 225 29.46 20.35 -5.03
C TRP A 225 28.37 19.40 -5.53
N TRP A 226 28.58 18.67 -6.63
CA TRP A 226 27.56 17.79 -7.25
C TRP A 226 27.06 16.74 -6.28
N ARG A 227 27.95 16.04 -5.57
CA ARG A 227 27.59 15.11 -4.49
C ARG A 227 26.70 15.73 -3.41
N LEU A 228 26.96 16.99 -3.04
CA LEU A 228 26.19 17.69 -2.02
C LEU A 228 24.79 18.04 -2.52
N ALA A 229 24.68 18.42 -3.80
CA ALA A 229 23.38 18.67 -4.42
C ALA A 229 22.53 17.39 -4.47
N TYR A 230 23.10 16.26 -4.93
CA TYR A 230 22.40 14.97 -4.94
C TYR A 230 21.92 14.56 -3.56
N VAL A 231 22.82 14.55 -2.56
CA VAL A 231 22.46 14.24 -1.17
C VAL A 231 21.37 15.20 -0.69
N GLY A 232 21.47 16.50 -0.99
CA GLY A 232 20.45 17.49 -0.67
C GLY A 232 19.07 17.14 -1.24
N TYR A 233 18.97 16.83 -2.53
CA TYR A 233 17.70 16.44 -3.16
C TYR A 233 17.13 15.15 -2.58
N GLN A 234 17.98 14.16 -2.32
CA GLN A 234 17.57 12.88 -1.73
C GLN A 234 17.09 13.04 -0.28
N LEU A 235 17.70 13.93 0.49
CA LEU A 235 17.24 14.27 1.84
C LEU A 235 15.92 15.05 1.81
N LEU A 236 15.74 15.98 0.87
CA LEU A 236 14.44 16.62 0.63
C LEU A 236 13.37 15.57 0.24
N GLY A 237 13.76 14.54 -0.51
CA GLY A 237 12.92 13.39 -0.82
C GLY A 237 12.42 12.66 0.43
N SER A 238 13.25 12.50 1.47
CA SER A 238 12.82 11.91 2.75
C SER A 238 11.71 12.72 3.43
N GLY A 239 11.82 14.06 3.41
CA GLY A 239 10.79 14.96 3.94
C GLY A 239 9.50 14.91 3.13
N LEU A 240 9.60 14.86 1.80
CA LEU A 240 8.42 14.69 0.94
C LEU A 240 7.73 13.34 1.19
N ALA A 241 8.49 12.25 1.34
CA ALA A 241 7.94 10.93 1.65
C ALA A 241 7.14 10.94 2.95
N ALA A 242 7.71 11.54 4.01
CA ALA A 242 7.03 11.68 5.29
C ALA A 242 5.73 12.51 5.15
N LEU A 243 5.79 13.66 4.47
CA LEU A 243 4.61 14.49 4.21
C LEU A 243 3.52 13.72 3.48
N LEU A 244 3.85 13.02 2.39
CA LEU A 244 2.90 12.23 1.62
C LEU A 244 2.30 11.08 2.44
N PHE A 245 3.13 10.43 3.26
CA PHE A 245 2.67 9.38 4.18
C PHE A 245 1.61 9.92 5.15
N HIS A 246 1.87 11.06 5.80
CA HIS A 246 0.91 11.70 6.71
C HIS A 246 -0.36 12.18 5.99
N ILE A 247 -0.26 12.71 4.76
CA ILE A 247 -1.45 13.13 3.98
C ILE A 247 -2.35 11.94 3.66
N CYS A 248 -1.76 10.85 3.16
CA CYS A 248 -2.49 9.64 2.79
C CYS A 248 -3.01 8.87 4.01
N ARG A 249 -2.46 9.10 5.21
CA ARG A 249 -2.76 8.33 6.43
C ARG A 249 -3.11 9.18 7.66
N PHE A 250 -3.53 10.43 7.47
CA PHE A 250 -3.77 11.42 8.53
C PHE A 250 -4.57 10.91 9.75
N ARG A 251 -5.55 10.01 9.54
CA ARG A 251 -6.39 9.47 10.61
C ARG A 251 -5.84 8.22 11.32
N GLU A 252 -4.76 7.61 10.82
CA GLU A 252 -4.07 6.53 11.53
C GLU A 252 -3.30 7.06 12.74
N GLU A 253 -2.77 8.29 12.64
CA GLU A 253 -2.00 8.91 13.73
C GLU A 253 -2.91 9.66 14.70
N ALA A 254 -3.96 10.32 14.21
CA ALA A 254 -5.00 10.90 15.07
C ALA A 254 -5.80 9.82 15.85
N GLY A 255 -5.74 8.56 15.41
CA GLY A 255 -6.31 7.40 16.08
C GLY A 255 -5.55 6.94 17.33
N GLN A 256 -4.39 7.55 17.64
CA GLN A 256 -3.76 7.42 18.97
C GLN A 256 -4.48 8.25 20.05
N GLY A 257 -5.59 8.92 19.71
CA GLY A 257 -6.50 9.53 20.67
C GLY A 257 -7.53 8.51 21.19
N THR A 258 -7.26 7.93 22.37
CA THR A 258 -8.15 7.45 23.46
C THR A 258 -9.64 7.17 23.19
N GLY A 259 -10.04 6.66 22.03
CA GLY A 259 -11.38 6.13 21.84
C GLY A 259 -11.44 4.73 22.45
N ARG A 260 -12.54 4.35 23.10
CA ARG A 260 -12.80 2.95 23.49
C ARG A 260 -13.86 2.39 22.55
N THR A 261 -13.82 1.11 22.24
CA THR A 261 -14.90 0.40 21.56
C THR A 261 -15.43 -0.72 22.42
N LEU A 262 -16.74 -0.95 22.34
CA LEU A 262 -17.36 -2.15 22.89
C LEU A 262 -17.59 -3.13 21.74
N GLN A 263 -16.90 -4.25 21.77
CA GLN A 263 -17.17 -5.40 20.91
C GLN A 263 -18.20 -6.29 21.62
N VAL A 264 -19.25 -6.68 20.90
CA VAL A 264 -20.33 -7.53 21.41
C VAL A 264 -20.52 -8.69 20.44
N GLN A 265 -20.56 -9.91 20.94
CA GLN A 265 -20.88 -11.11 20.18
C GLN A 265 -22.06 -11.83 20.83
N VAL A 266 -23.18 -11.94 20.13
CA VAL A 266 -24.36 -12.69 20.58
C VAL A 266 -24.18 -14.15 20.19
N LEU A 267 -24.19 -15.08 21.16
CA LEU A 267 -23.85 -16.47 20.90
C LEU A 267 -25.12 -17.31 20.74
N SER A 268 -25.96 -17.34 21.77
CA SER A 268 -27.18 -18.16 21.79
C SER A 268 -28.20 -17.63 22.79
N ALA A 269 -29.47 -17.97 22.61
CA ALA A 269 -30.48 -17.81 23.65
C ALA A 269 -31.09 -19.17 24.01
N MET A 270 -31.66 -19.31 25.19
CA MET A 270 -32.22 -20.57 25.68
C MET A 270 -33.54 -20.32 26.40
N ASN A 271 -34.41 -21.33 26.36
CA ASN A 271 -35.71 -21.33 27.05
C ASN A 271 -36.57 -20.11 26.73
N LEU A 272 -36.54 -19.64 25.49
CA LEU A 272 -37.38 -18.52 25.04
C LEU A 272 -38.85 -18.90 25.15
N MET A 273 -39.69 -17.91 25.43
CA MET A 273 -41.13 -18.12 25.41
C MET A 273 -41.61 -18.24 23.98
N ASN A 274 -42.46 -19.23 23.71
CA ASN A 274 -43.19 -19.22 22.46
C ASN A 274 -44.23 -18.09 22.47
N ARG A 275 -44.13 -17.18 21.50
CA ARG A 275 -45.11 -16.12 21.23
C ARG A 275 -45.98 -16.39 20.01
N ASP A 276 -45.64 -17.42 19.24
CA ASP A 276 -46.40 -17.79 18.07
C ASP A 276 -47.34 -18.95 18.38
N SER A 277 -48.53 -18.87 17.82
CA SER A 277 -49.60 -19.83 18.01
C SER A 277 -50.10 -20.28 16.65
N GLY A 278 -49.22 -20.94 15.89
CA GLY A 278 -49.58 -21.59 14.63
C GLY A 278 -50.32 -22.90 14.85
N MET A 279 -51.25 -23.24 13.96
CA MET A 279 -52.10 -24.44 14.04
C MET A 279 -51.34 -25.77 13.97
N PHE A 280 -50.01 -25.74 13.71
CA PHE A 280 -49.12 -26.90 13.58
C PHE A 280 -47.90 -26.88 14.50
N GLY A 281 -47.90 -26.08 15.58
CA GLY A 281 -46.80 -26.08 16.56
C GLY A 281 -45.64 -25.14 16.21
N ASP A 282 -45.94 -24.05 15.50
CA ASP A 282 -45.01 -22.95 15.20
C ASP A 282 -44.45 -22.36 16.50
N VAL A 283 -43.14 -22.09 16.51
CA VAL A 283 -42.45 -21.45 17.64
C VAL A 283 -41.78 -20.16 17.21
N SER A 284 -41.40 -19.33 18.19
CA SER A 284 -40.80 -18.03 17.93
C SER A 284 -39.59 -18.03 16.98
N ASP A 285 -39.50 -16.94 16.21
CA ASP A 285 -38.47 -16.57 15.25
C ASP A 285 -37.54 -15.50 15.85
N PRO A 286 -36.65 -15.84 16.80
CA PRO A 286 -35.89 -14.85 17.55
C PRO A 286 -34.77 -14.16 16.74
N TYR A 287 -34.58 -12.88 17.05
CA TYR A 287 -33.35 -12.13 16.80
C TYR A 287 -33.00 -11.27 18.02
N VAL A 288 -31.79 -10.72 18.07
CA VAL A 288 -31.35 -9.85 19.16
C VAL A 288 -31.03 -8.46 18.62
N THR A 289 -31.58 -7.43 19.24
CA THR A 289 -31.09 -6.06 19.08
C THR A 289 -30.08 -5.76 20.18
N ALA A 290 -28.97 -5.10 19.82
CA ALA A 290 -27.96 -4.63 20.75
C ALA A 290 -27.82 -3.12 20.57
N ARG A 291 -27.94 -2.36 21.66
CA ARG A 291 -28.00 -0.90 21.63
C ARG A 291 -27.11 -0.26 22.69
N VAL A 292 -26.37 0.77 22.29
CA VAL A 292 -25.62 1.67 23.17
C VAL A 292 -25.94 3.10 22.75
N GLY A 293 -26.59 3.87 23.64
CA GLY A 293 -27.08 5.22 23.33
C GLY A 293 -28.02 5.25 22.12
N LEU A 294 -27.58 5.90 21.03
CA LEU A 294 -28.33 6.02 19.78
C LEU A 294 -27.97 4.96 18.73
N THR A 295 -26.93 4.16 18.94
CA THR A 295 -26.49 3.13 17.98
C THR A 295 -27.13 1.80 18.31
N GLU A 296 -27.75 1.17 17.33
CA GLU A 296 -28.42 -0.13 17.44
C GLU A 296 -27.99 -1.06 16.30
N PHE A 297 -27.72 -2.32 16.64
CA PHE A 297 -27.46 -3.39 15.69
C PHE A 297 -28.42 -4.56 15.94
N ARG A 298 -28.58 -5.43 14.94
CA ARG A 298 -29.49 -6.58 14.98
C ARG A 298 -28.82 -7.83 14.42
N THR A 299 -29.03 -8.98 15.06
CA THR A 299 -28.64 -10.30 14.54
C THR A 299 -29.59 -10.76 13.43
N PRO A 300 -29.20 -11.73 12.59
CA PRO A 300 -30.15 -12.46 11.74
C PRO A 300 -31.26 -13.11 12.58
N THR A 301 -32.45 -13.23 11.99
CA THR A 301 -33.55 -14.01 12.54
C THR A 301 -33.26 -15.50 12.41
N ILE A 302 -33.47 -16.27 13.48
CA ILE A 302 -33.44 -17.73 13.44
C ILE A 302 -34.88 -18.22 13.52
N ASN A 303 -35.32 -18.92 12.48
CA ASN A 303 -36.72 -19.32 12.39
C ASN A 303 -36.99 -20.54 13.29
N ASN A 304 -38.15 -20.54 13.94
CA ASN A 304 -38.73 -21.68 14.64
C ASN A 304 -37.78 -22.29 15.69
N SER A 305 -37.22 -21.46 16.56
CA SER A 305 -36.36 -21.93 17.65
C SER A 305 -36.53 -21.16 18.95
N LEU A 306 -36.78 -21.89 20.03
CA LEU A 306 -36.74 -21.34 21.40
C LEU A 306 -35.34 -21.39 22.02
N ASN A 307 -34.37 -21.98 21.32
CA ASN A 307 -32.97 -22.08 21.72
C ASN A 307 -32.04 -21.73 20.53
N PRO A 308 -32.10 -20.51 20.00
CA PRO A 308 -31.34 -20.10 18.81
C PRO A 308 -29.83 -20.04 19.09
N GLU A 309 -29.02 -20.41 18.08
CA GLU A 309 -27.56 -20.25 18.07
C GLU A 309 -27.13 -19.43 16.84
N TRP A 310 -26.54 -18.25 17.04
CA TRP A 310 -26.12 -17.37 15.95
C TRP A 310 -24.66 -17.59 15.59
N ALA A 311 -24.40 -18.31 14.49
CA ALA A 311 -23.05 -18.57 14.01
C ALA A 311 -22.46 -17.44 13.12
N VAL A 312 -23.31 -16.62 12.48
CA VAL A 312 -22.90 -15.57 11.52
C VAL A 312 -23.69 -14.30 11.76
N GLY A 313 -23.10 -13.13 11.49
CA GLY A 313 -23.77 -11.83 11.64
C GLY A 313 -24.08 -11.46 13.10
N ASN A 314 -23.35 -12.05 14.03
CA ASN A 314 -23.62 -11.98 15.47
C ASN A 314 -22.67 -11.06 16.24
N SER A 315 -21.75 -10.40 15.55
CA SER A 315 -20.69 -9.58 16.13
C SER A 315 -20.88 -8.11 15.77
N PHE A 316 -20.86 -7.25 16.77
CA PHE A 316 -21.11 -5.81 16.67
C PHE A 316 -20.00 -5.01 17.33
N THR A 317 -19.79 -3.78 16.87
CA THR A 317 -18.78 -2.87 17.44
C THR A 317 -19.39 -1.50 17.64
N PHE A 318 -19.44 -1.05 18.89
CA PHE A 318 -19.94 0.27 19.27
C PHE A 318 -18.77 1.22 19.54
N PRO A 319 -18.67 2.36 18.84
CA PRO A 319 -17.73 3.42 19.19
C PRO A 319 -18.22 4.15 20.44
N LEU A 320 -17.36 4.34 21.45
CA LEU A 320 -17.72 5.04 22.69
C LEU A 320 -17.15 6.47 22.69
N PRO A 321 -17.99 7.46 23.03
CA PRO A 321 -17.65 8.44 24.07
C PRO A 321 -18.53 8.22 25.32
N LEU A 322 -17.98 8.44 26.51
CA LEU A 322 -18.70 8.31 27.79
C LEU A 322 -19.56 9.56 28.04
N THR A 323 -20.83 9.55 27.60
CA THR A 323 -21.92 10.29 28.25
C THR A 323 -22.64 9.35 29.23
N GLU A 324 -23.35 9.87 30.25
CA GLU A 324 -24.00 9.02 31.26
C GLU A 324 -24.99 7.99 30.67
N GLU A 325 -25.62 8.29 29.53
CA GLU A 325 -26.53 7.38 28.83
C GLU A 325 -25.81 6.31 27.97
N ALA A 326 -24.53 6.50 27.64
CA ALA A 326 -23.73 5.59 26.81
C ALA A 326 -22.96 4.52 27.61
N GLY A 327 -23.15 4.47 28.94
CA GLY A 327 -22.54 3.48 29.83
C GLY A 327 -23.25 2.13 29.88
N LEU A 328 -24.43 2.00 29.24
CA LEU A 328 -25.25 0.79 29.28
C LEU A 328 -25.36 0.17 27.88
N LEU A 329 -25.06 -1.12 27.79
CA LEU A 329 -25.41 -1.97 26.65
C LEU A 329 -26.78 -2.60 26.94
N SER A 330 -27.78 -2.26 26.13
CA SER A 330 -29.09 -2.91 26.16
C SER A 330 -29.15 -3.97 25.08
N MET A 331 -29.48 -5.21 25.44
CA MET A 331 -29.78 -6.28 24.49
C MET A 331 -31.23 -6.73 24.68
N GLU A 332 -31.98 -6.85 23.61
CA GLU A 332 -33.37 -7.30 23.64
C GLU A 332 -33.55 -8.43 22.63
N VAL A 333 -34.09 -9.56 23.10
CA VAL A 333 -34.46 -10.67 22.23
C VAL A 333 -35.87 -10.40 21.73
N MET A 334 -36.02 -10.28 20.42
CA MET A 334 -37.26 -9.94 19.74
C MET A 334 -37.77 -11.14 18.95
N ASN A 335 -39.09 -11.27 18.85
CA ASN A 335 -39.74 -12.21 17.94
C ASN A 335 -40.03 -11.52 16.61
N ASP A 336 -39.45 -12.01 15.52
CA ASP A 336 -39.70 -11.50 14.16
C ASP A 336 -41.04 -12.00 13.65
N ASN A 337 -42.06 -11.14 13.69
CA ASN A 337 -43.38 -11.47 13.19
C ASN A 337 -43.72 -10.57 12.02
N THR A 338 -43.84 -11.15 10.83
CA THR A 338 -44.15 -10.42 9.59
C THR A 338 -45.59 -9.88 9.54
N VAL A 339 -46.48 -10.34 10.43
CA VAL A 339 -47.92 -10.02 10.42
C VAL A 339 -48.38 -9.19 11.63
N LEU A 340 -47.71 -9.29 12.78
CA LEU A 340 -48.05 -8.59 14.02
C LEU A 340 -46.88 -7.70 14.46
N LYS A 341 -47.15 -6.69 15.29
CA LYS A 341 -46.08 -5.87 15.91
C LYS A 341 -45.09 -6.80 16.63
N GLU A 342 -43.81 -6.65 16.32
CA GLU A 342 -42.72 -7.44 16.93
C GLU A 342 -42.83 -7.42 18.46
N GLN A 343 -42.61 -8.57 19.08
CA GLN A 343 -42.79 -8.77 20.51
C GLN A 343 -41.47 -9.08 21.20
N SER A 344 -41.23 -8.42 22.33
CA SER A 344 -40.10 -8.72 23.19
C SER A 344 -40.24 -10.09 23.84
N LEU A 345 -39.20 -10.90 23.72
CA LEU A 345 -38.99 -12.17 24.40
C LEU A 345 -38.17 -12.02 25.69
N GLY A 346 -37.60 -10.83 25.93
CA GLY A 346 -36.89 -10.48 27.14
C GLY A 346 -35.73 -9.52 26.90
N THR A 347 -35.33 -8.80 27.94
CA THR A 347 -34.30 -7.76 27.88
C THR A 347 -33.15 -8.05 28.84
N LEU A 348 -31.97 -7.55 28.50
CA LEU A 348 -30.76 -7.58 29.32
C LEU A 348 -30.06 -6.23 29.23
N THR A 349 -29.56 -5.72 30.34
CA THR A 349 -28.79 -4.47 30.37
C THR A 349 -27.50 -4.68 31.13
N ILE A 350 -26.38 -4.28 30.52
CA ILE A 350 -25.02 -4.47 31.04
C ILE A 350 -24.35 -3.12 31.21
N ASP A 351 -23.75 -2.89 32.37
CA ASP A 351 -22.95 -1.69 32.62
C ASP A 351 -21.53 -1.87 32.06
N ILE A 352 -21.26 -1.17 30.96
CA ILE A 352 -20.00 -1.21 30.23
C ILE A 352 -18.84 -0.70 31.10
N ARG A 353 -19.11 0.18 32.06
CA ARG A 353 -18.09 0.77 32.95
C ARG A 353 -17.47 -0.25 33.90
N SER A 354 -18.16 -1.36 34.13
CA SER A 354 -17.70 -2.45 35.00
C SER A 354 -16.74 -3.42 34.31
N LEU A 355 -16.53 -3.28 33.00
CA LEU A 355 -15.75 -4.25 32.22
C LEU A 355 -14.24 -3.96 32.30
N PRO A 356 -13.40 -4.99 32.55
CA PRO A 356 -11.96 -4.86 32.44
C PRO A 356 -11.56 -4.52 30.98
N PRO A 357 -10.55 -3.64 30.79
CA PRO A 357 -10.09 -3.29 29.45
C PRO A 357 -9.42 -4.49 28.77
N ASN A 358 -9.64 -4.62 27.46
CA ASN A 358 -9.00 -5.58 26.56
C ASN A 358 -9.21 -7.07 26.84
N GLU A 359 -10.08 -7.46 27.77
CA GLU A 359 -10.40 -8.86 28.08
C GLU A 359 -11.77 -9.27 27.52
N TRP A 360 -11.86 -10.48 26.96
CA TRP A 360 -13.13 -11.06 26.54
C TRP A 360 -13.86 -11.65 27.75
N ARG A 361 -15.03 -11.10 28.07
CA ARG A 361 -15.93 -11.65 29.07
C ARG A 361 -17.05 -12.42 28.36
N ARG A 362 -17.23 -13.69 28.74
CA ARG A 362 -18.32 -14.55 28.24
C ARG A 362 -19.27 -14.87 29.39
N ASP A 363 -20.50 -14.41 29.27
CA ASP A 363 -21.51 -14.61 30.30
C ASP A 363 -22.77 -15.27 29.72
N ARG A 364 -23.56 -15.82 30.64
CA ARG A 364 -24.91 -16.28 30.40
C ARG A 364 -25.81 -15.68 31.47
N GLU A 365 -26.80 -14.91 31.05
CA GLU A 365 -27.67 -14.17 31.97
C GLU A 365 -29.14 -14.35 31.65
N LYS A 366 -29.97 -14.27 32.69
CA LYS A 366 -31.44 -14.37 32.57
C LYS A 366 -32.01 -13.06 32.03
N LEU A 367 -32.95 -13.19 31.10
CA LEU A 367 -33.64 -12.05 30.51
C LEU A 367 -34.75 -11.53 31.44
N LEU A 368 -34.74 -10.22 31.70
CA LEU A 368 -35.83 -9.53 32.36
C LEU A 368 -37.09 -9.60 31.49
N GLY A 369 -38.21 -10.02 32.08
CA GLY A 369 -39.46 -10.25 31.34
C GLY A 369 -39.49 -11.55 30.51
N GLY A 370 -38.40 -12.33 30.50
CA GLY A 370 -38.24 -13.53 29.66
C GLY A 370 -38.76 -14.86 30.27
N ARG A 371 -39.39 -14.83 31.46
CA ARG A 371 -39.94 -16.01 32.18
C ARG A 371 -38.98 -17.23 32.24
N GLY A 372 -37.69 -17.01 32.49
CA GLY A 372 -36.69 -18.08 32.60
C GLY A 372 -35.78 -18.22 31.38
N ALA A 373 -36.02 -17.42 30.32
CA ALA A 373 -35.12 -17.32 29.19
C ALA A 373 -33.74 -16.78 29.58
N GLU A 374 -32.70 -17.27 28.90
CA GLU A 374 -31.30 -16.90 29.10
C GLU A 374 -30.67 -16.47 27.78
N LEU A 375 -29.76 -15.50 27.83
CA LEU A 375 -28.94 -15.05 26.70
C LEU A 375 -27.46 -15.27 27.02
N GLN A 376 -26.76 -15.92 26.11
CA GLN A 376 -25.32 -16.14 26.15
C GLN A 376 -24.63 -15.22 25.15
N TYR A 377 -23.62 -14.49 25.61
CA TYR A 377 -22.94 -13.48 24.82
C TYR A 377 -21.46 -13.36 25.24
N ALA A 378 -20.66 -12.72 24.39
CA ALA A 378 -19.29 -12.32 24.70
C ALA A 378 -19.13 -10.81 24.49
N ILE A 379 -18.46 -10.13 25.39
CA ILE A 379 -18.18 -8.68 25.30
C ILE A 379 -16.72 -8.39 25.59
N ARG A 380 -16.18 -7.36 24.94
CA ARG A 380 -14.83 -6.87 25.16
C ARG A 380 -14.78 -5.37 25.02
N LEU A 381 -14.16 -4.70 25.99
CA LEU A 381 -13.93 -3.27 25.95
C LEU A 381 -12.53 -3.00 25.40
N GLY A 382 -12.44 -2.83 24.09
CA GLY A 382 -11.18 -2.60 23.39
C GLY A 382 -10.85 -1.12 23.24
N GLU A 383 -9.64 -0.82 22.81
CA GLU A 383 -9.32 0.49 22.24
C GLU A 383 -10.08 0.67 20.91
N ALA A 384 -10.53 1.89 20.64
CA ALA A 384 -11.11 2.24 19.36
C ALA A 384 -9.99 2.17 18.33
N THR A 385 -9.94 1.08 17.60
CA THR A 385 -9.34 1.13 16.27
C THR A 385 -10.15 2.17 15.51
N GLY A 386 -9.62 3.38 15.32
CA GLY A 386 -10.26 4.43 14.54
C GLY A 386 -10.80 3.85 13.23
N SER A 387 -11.90 4.41 12.72
CA SER A 387 -12.56 3.97 11.47
C SER A 387 -11.55 3.31 10.52
N LYS A 388 -11.62 1.98 10.38
CA LYS A 388 -10.74 1.21 9.50
C LYS A 388 -10.79 1.74 8.06
N THR A 389 -11.88 2.43 7.70
CA THR A 389 -12.07 3.07 6.41
C THR A 389 -11.41 4.46 6.38
N PRO A 390 -10.46 4.70 5.46
CA PRO A 390 -9.85 6.01 5.24
C PRO A 390 -10.87 7.06 4.81
N ALA A 391 -10.63 8.30 5.24
CA ALA A 391 -11.43 9.44 4.81
C ALA A 391 -11.27 9.69 3.31
N LEU A 392 -12.31 10.24 2.68
CA LEU A 392 -12.30 10.53 1.24
C LEU A 392 -11.10 11.41 0.81
N PRO A 393 -10.68 12.47 1.54
CA PRO A 393 -9.50 13.25 1.15
C PRO A 393 -8.21 12.42 1.08
N CYS A 394 -8.00 11.50 2.04
CA CYS A 394 -6.85 10.59 2.01
C CYS A 394 -6.91 9.67 0.79
N LYS A 395 -8.10 9.14 0.48
CA LYS A 395 -8.33 8.32 -0.70
C LYS A 395 -8.03 9.08 -1.99
N LEU A 396 -8.50 10.33 -2.10
CA LEU A 396 -8.26 11.18 -3.29
C LEU A 396 -6.79 11.56 -3.44
N ALA A 397 -6.11 11.87 -2.33
CA ALA A 397 -4.66 12.10 -2.34
C ALA A 397 -3.90 10.85 -2.80
N SER A 398 -4.33 9.67 -2.35
CA SER A 398 -3.74 8.39 -2.79
C SER A 398 -3.96 8.15 -4.28
N GLU A 399 -5.19 8.33 -4.78
CA GLU A 399 -5.50 8.18 -6.20
C GLU A 399 -4.73 9.19 -7.07
N PHE A 400 -4.62 10.43 -6.63
CA PHE A 400 -3.78 11.44 -7.29
C PHE A 400 -2.31 11.01 -7.32
N LEU A 401 -1.73 10.62 -6.18
CA LEU A 401 -0.31 10.29 -6.07
C LEU A 401 0.06 9.04 -6.89
N GLY A 402 -0.76 7.99 -6.83
CA GLY A 402 -0.53 6.77 -7.60
C GLY A 402 -0.62 7.01 -9.10
N THR A 403 -1.64 7.75 -9.56
CA THR A 403 -1.75 8.12 -10.99
C THR A 403 -0.64 9.06 -11.43
N PHE A 404 -0.28 10.07 -10.61
CA PHE A 404 0.81 11.00 -10.92
C PHE A 404 2.12 10.24 -11.12
N THR A 405 2.43 9.31 -10.22
CA THR A 405 3.65 8.48 -10.28
C THR A 405 3.67 7.62 -11.54
N LEU A 406 2.55 6.96 -11.87
CA LEU A 406 2.43 6.17 -13.10
C LEU A 406 2.65 7.03 -14.35
N VAL A 407 1.92 8.14 -14.49
CA VAL A 407 1.97 9.00 -15.69
C VAL A 407 3.34 9.67 -15.83
N LEU A 408 3.94 10.13 -14.73
CA LEU A 408 5.29 10.69 -14.74
C LEU A 408 6.32 9.63 -15.15
N THR A 409 6.23 8.41 -14.61
CA THR A 409 7.14 7.31 -14.97
C THR A 409 7.05 6.98 -16.45
N VAL A 410 5.83 6.82 -17.00
CA VAL A 410 5.60 6.59 -18.43
C VAL A 410 6.21 7.71 -19.26
N GLY A 411 5.88 8.96 -18.93
CA GLY A 411 6.32 10.13 -19.70
C GLY A 411 7.83 10.31 -19.69
N LEU A 412 8.49 10.14 -18.53
CA LEU A 412 9.96 10.24 -18.45
C LEU A 412 10.67 9.12 -19.22
N ASN A 413 10.12 7.91 -19.23
CA ASN A 413 10.64 6.81 -20.06
C ASN A 413 10.52 7.13 -21.56
N ILE A 414 9.42 7.77 -21.99
CA ILE A 414 9.26 8.22 -23.38
C ILE A 414 10.25 9.34 -23.72
N VAL A 415 10.41 10.32 -22.83
CA VAL A 415 11.36 11.45 -23.00
C VAL A 415 12.80 10.96 -23.15
N THR A 416 13.18 9.93 -22.42
CA THR A 416 14.52 9.32 -22.45
C THR A 416 14.65 8.21 -23.51
N LYS A 417 13.57 7.84 -24.19
CA LYS A 417 13.50 6.70 -25.13
C LYS A 417 13.92 5.36 -24.51
N SER A 418 13.56 5.15 -23.25
CA SER A 418 13.81 3.90 -22.54
C SER A 418 13.10 2.72 -23.22
N VAL A 419 13.87 1.67 -23.54
CA VAL A 419 13.35 0.40 -24.09
C VAL A 419 12.52 -0.40 -23.08
N ALA A 420 12.63 -0.06 -21.78
CA ALA A 420 11.94 -0.73 -20.69
C ALA A 420 10.68 0.03 -20.23
N THR A 421 10.12 0.93 -21.06
CA THR A 421 8.94 1.74 -20.72
C THR A 421 7.79 0.91 -20.11
N PRO A 422 7.36 -0.23 -20.69
CA PRO A 422 6.29 -1.05 -20.11
C PRO A 422 6.64 -1.63 -18.73
N TRP A 423 7.87 -2.10 -18.56
CA TRP A 423 8.35 -2.69 -17.31
C TRP A 423 8.46 -1.65 -16.19
N SER A 424 9.00 -0.48 -16.53
CA SER A 424 9.11 0.69 -15.66
C SER A 424 7.74 1.19 -15.19
N ALA A 425 6.80 1.38 -16.13
CA ALA A 425 5.43 1.81 -15.83
C ALA A 425 4.68 0.80 -14.96
N ALA A 426 4.81 -0.50 -15.25
CA ALA A 426 4.25 -1.57 -14.44
C ALA A 426 4.84 -1.55 -13.01
N ALA A 427 6.15 -1.35 -12.87
CA ALA A 427 6.80 -1.29 -11.57
C ALA A 427 6.32 -0.08 -10.73
N ALA A 428 6.16 1.09 -11.35
CA ALA A 428 5.54 2.25 -10.69
C ALA A 428 4.13 1.92 -10.19
N LEU A 429 3.30 1.33 -11.06
CA LEU A 429 1.94 0.90 -10.70
C LEU A 429 1.94 -0.11 -9.54
N MET A 430 2.77 -1.15 -9.61
CA MET A 430 2.87 -2.18 -8.57
C MET A 430 3.26 -1.59 -7.22
N SER A 431 4.30 -0.76 -7.20
CA SER A 431 4.78 -0.14 -5.96
C SER A 431 3.70 0.73 -5.33
N MET A 432 3.00 1.54 -6.13
CA MET A 432 1.94 2.40 -5.63
C MET A 432 0.71 1.61 -5.18
N ILE A 433 0.33 0.52 -5.86
CA ILE A 433 -0.79 -0.33 -5.45
C ILE A 433 -0.48 -1.01 -4.11
N TYR A 434 0.73 -1.54 -3.92
CA TYR A 434 1.13 -2.11 -2.63
C TYR A 434 1.13 -1.04 -1.51
N SER A 435 1.57 0.18 -1.83
CA SER A 435 1.66 1.27 -0.85
C SER A 435 0.29 1.81 -0.43
N LEU A 436 -0.62 1.98 -1.38
CA LEU A 436 -1.85 2.76 -1.22
C LEU A 436 -3.15 1.98 -1.44
N GLY A 437 -3.08 0.72 -1.87
CA GLY A 437 -4.24 -0.14 -2.11
C GLY A 437 -5.11 -0.29 -0.86
N SER A 438 -4.48 -0.39 0.31
CA SER A 438 -5.21 -0.43 1.59
C SER A 438 -5.86 0.90 1.97
N VAL A 439 -5.52 2.01 1.28
CA VAL A 439 -6.10 3.33 1.50
C VAL A 439 -7.28 3.60 0.55
N SER A 440 -7.04 3.56 -0.76
CA SER A 440 -8.04 3.92 -1.79
C SER A 440 -8.57 2.74 -2.61
N GLY A 441 -7.99 1.55 -2.47
CA GLY A 441 -8.17 0.46 -3.43
C GLY A 441 -7.14 0.48 -4.56
N GLY A 442 -6.36 1.56 -4.69
CA GLY A 442 -5.24 1.66 -5.63
C GLY A 442 -5.66 1.56 -7.10
N HIS A 443 -6.74 2.25 -7.50
CA HIS A 443 -7.27 2.10 -8.85
C HIS A 443 -6.36 2.75 -9.89
N PHE A 444 -5.91 3.98 -9.62
CA PHE A 444 -4.98 4.81 -10.42
C PHE A 444 -5.29 4.92 -11.91
N ASN A 445 -6.51 4.55 -12.30
CA ASN A 445 -6.95 4.40 -13.66
C ASN A 445 -8.48 4.60 -13.70
N PRO A 446 -8.99 5.56 -14.49
CA PRO A 446 -10.42 5.77 -14.64
C PRO A 446 -11.19 4.55 -15.14
N ALA A 447 -10.61 3.73 -16.02
CA ALA A 447 -11.25 2.50 -16.51
C ALA A 447 -11.36 1.43 -15.41
N VAL A 448 -10.32 1.27 -14.59
CA VAL A 448 -10.35 0.37 -13.41
C VAL A 448 -11.37 0.86 -12.38
N THR A 449 -11.44 2.17 -12.16
CA THR A 449 -12.43 2.78 -11.26
C THR A 449 -13.85 2.54 -11.75
N LEU A 450 -14.09 2.64 -13.06
CA LEU A 450 -15.38 2.34 -13.66
C LEU A 450 -15.75 0.87 -13.47
N ALA A 451 -14.83 -0.05 -13.75
CA ALA A 451 -15.03 -1.48 -13.53
C ALA A 451 -15.40 -1.77 -12.06
N ALA A 452 -14.68 -1.17 -11.11
CA ALA A 452 -14.96 -1.31 -9.68
C ALA A 452 -16.36 -0.82 -9.29
N VAL A 453 -16.81 0.31 -9.83
CA VAL A 453 -18.17 0.86 -9.62
C VAL A 453 -19.23 -0.05 -10.24
N LEU A 454 -19.03 -0.51 -11.48
CA LEU A 454 -19.99 -1.33 -12.22
C LEU A 454 -20.06 -2.78 -11.73
N SER A 455 -19.02 -3.27 -11.06
CA SER A 455 -18.95 -4.66 -10.56
C SER A 455 -20.08 -5.06 -9.61
N GLY A 456 -20.78 -4.09 -9.00
CA GLY A 456 -21.84 -4.34 -8.03
C GLY A 456 -21.36 -4.93 -6.69
N ARG A 457 -20.04 -5.05 -6.48
CA ARG A 457 -19.43 -5.68 -5.29
C ARG A 457 -19.36 -4.77 -4.05
N GLY A 458 -19.89 -3.55 -4.14
CA GLY A 458 -19.85 -2.56 -3.05
C GLY A 458 -18.45 -2.01 -2.73
N VAL A 459 -17.45 -2.24 -3.60
CA VAL A 459 -16.05 -1.85 -3.39
C VAL A 459 -15.81 -0.35 -3.62
N CYS A 460 -16.59 0.29 -4.50
CA CYS A 460 -16.50 1.71 -4.79
C CYS A 460 -17.88 2.29 -5.10
N PRO A 461 -18.46 3.11 -4.21
CA PRO A 461 -19.70 3.84 -4.52
C PRO A 461 -19.51 4.78 -5.73
N ALA A 462 -20.54 4.96 -6.55
CA ALA A 462 -20.46 5.77 -7.77
C ALA A 462 -19.97 7.22 -7.53
N ALA A 463 -20.42 7.86 -6.45
CA ALA A 463 -19.95 9.19 -6.07
C ALA A 463 -18.46 9.24 -5.72
N GLN A 464 -17.94 8.20 -5.05
CA GLN A 464 -16.51 8.05 -4.79
C GLN A 464 -15.75 7.81 -6.10
N GLY A 465 -16.29 6.97 -6.99
CA GLY A 465 -15.71 6.70 -8.30
C GLY A 465 -15.57 7.96 -9.17
N LEU A 466 -16.58 8.83 -9.17
CA LEU A 466 -16.51 10.12 -9.86
C LEU A 466 -15.43 11.03 -9.27
N ALA A 467 -15.31 11.06 -7.94
CA ALA A 467 -14.25 11.83 -7.29
C ALA A 467 -12.85 11.28 -7.62
N TYR A 468 -12.72 9.95 -7.74
CA TYR A 468 -11.48 9.30 -8.16
C TYR A 468 -11.09 9.67 -9.59
N TRP A 469 -12.05 9.67 -10.53
CA TRP A 469 -11.79 10.14 -11.89
C TRP A 469 -11.22 11.55 -11.92
N VAL A 470 -11.79 12.48 -11.15
CA VAL A 470 -11.26 13.85 -11.06
C VAL A 470 -9.82 13.84 -10.54
N ALA A 471 -9.54 13.14 -9.45
CA ALA A 471 -8.20 13.07 -8.88
C ALA A 471 -7.18 12.47 -9.87
N GLN A 472 -7.54 11.38 -10.54
CA GLN A 472 -6.68 10.67 -11.50
C GLN A 472 -6.42 11.52 -12.76
N LEU A 473 -7.43 12.19 -13.30
CA LEU A 473 -7.27 13.04 -14.49
C LEU A 473 -6.44 14.29 -14.18
N VAL A 474 -6.65 14.92 -13.02
CA VAL A 474 -5.82 16.05 -12.56
C VAL A 474 -4.37 15.62 -12.35
N ALA A 475 -4.15 14.42 -11.80
CA ALA A 475 -2.81 13.83 -11.69
C ALA A 475 -2.15 13.61 -13.06
N GLY A 476 -2.91 13.09 -14.03
CA GLY A 476 -2.44 12.90 -15.40
C GLY A 476 -2.02 14.21 -16.07
N VAL A 477 -2.82 15.27 -15.93
CA VAL A 477 -2.50 16.61 -16.44
C VAL A 477 -1.25 17.17 -15.75
N ALA A 478 -1.17 17.10 -14.42
CA ALA A 478 -0.03 17.61 -13.65
C ALA A 478 1.28 16.90 -14.03
N ALA A 479 1.26 15.57 -14.13
CA ALA A 479 2.40 14.79 -14.59
C ALA A 479 2.75 15.11 -16.05
N GLY A 480 1.76 15.24 -16.94
CA GLY A 480 1.97 15.58 -18.35
C GLY A 480 2.66 16.94 -18.56
N LEU A 481 2.29 17.95 -17.78
CA LEU A 481 2.95 19.27 -17.80
C LEU A 481 4.41 19.17 -17.35
N LEU A 482 4.68 18.40 -16.28
CA LEU A 482 6.06 18.18 -15.83
C LEU A 482 6.88 17.42 -16.88
N VAL A 483 6.30 16.38 -17.50
CA VAL A 483 6.95 15.62 -18.59
C VAL A 483 7.27 16.51 -19.78
N ALA A 484 6.44 17.52 -20.08
CA ALA A 484 6.74 18.48 -21.15
C ALA A 484 7.99 19.30 -20.82
N ASP A 485 8.14 19.76 -19.59
CA ASP A 485 9.34 20.48 -19.13
C ASP A 485 10.60 19.60 -19.20
N PHE A 486 10.50 18.33 -18.79
CA PHE A 486 11.58 17.37 -18.97
C PHE A 486 11.91 17.15 -20.46
N HIS A 487 10.91 17.07 -21.33
CA HIS A 487 11.18 16.93 -22.75
C HIS A 487 11.98 18.11 -23.32
N GLU A 488 11.63 19.36 -22.95
CA GLU A 488 12.35 20.56 -23.39
C GLU A 488 13.82 20.57 -22.94
N GLY A 489 14.11 20.02 -21.75
CA GLY A 489 15.46 19.86 -21.23
C GLY A 489 16.24 18.66 -21.79
N GLY A 490 15.54 17.73 -22.44
CA GLY A 490 16.11 16.46 -22.89
C GLY A 490 16.80 16.50 -24.25
N LYS A 491 17.64 15.48 -24.50
CA LYS A 491 18.39 15.29 -25.75
C LYS A 491 17.49 15.23 -26.97
N TYR A 492 16.29 14.65 -26.80
CA TYR A 492 15.33 14.41 -27.87
C TYR A 492 14.24 15.48 -27.97
N ARG A 493 14.46 16.67 -27.41
CA ARG A 493 13.48 17.79 -27.41
C ARG A 493 12.93 18.19 -28.80
N SER A 494 13.69 17.89 -29.86
CA SER A 494 13.32 18.18 -31.25
C SER A 494 12.63 17.00 -31.95
N GLU A 495 12.31 15.93 -31.22
CA GLU A 495 11.62 14.76 -31.75
C GLU A 495 10.19 14.70 -31.22
N PRO A 496 9.22 14.31 -32.06
CA PRO A 496 7.84 14.22 -31.62
C PRO A 496 7.64 13.05 -30.67
N PHE A 497 6.93 13.28 -29.56
CA PHE A 497 6.40 12.21 -28.72
C PHE A 497 4.90 12.44 -28.54
N ASN A 498 4.12 11.72 -29.32
CA ASN A 498 2.69 11.98 -29.50
C ASN A 498 1.90 10.71 -29.18
N LEU A 499 0.72 10.89 -28.57
CA LEU A 499 -0.28 9.84 -28.51
C LEU A 499 -0.88 9.68 -29.91
N THR A 500 -0.49 8.64 -30.64
CA THR A 500 -0.88 8.43 -32.05
C THR A 500 -0.80 6.94 -32.41
N PRO A 501 -1.54 6.47 -33.45
CA PRO A 501 -1.32 5.15 -34.00
C PRO A 501 0.15 4.90 -34.36
N GLY A 502 0.67 3.74 -33.95
CA GLY A 502 2.03 3.31 -34.24
C GLY A 502 2.26 3.04 -35.73
N LYS A 503 3.53 2.94 -36.14
CA LYS A 503 3.90 2.62 -37.52
C LYS A 503 3.49 1.20 -37.88
N ASN A 504 2.86 1.03 -39.04
CA ASN A 504 2.46 -0.28 -39.50
C ASN A 504 3.70 -1.10 -39.91
N LEU A 505 3.93 -2.23 -39.24
CA LEU A 505 5.08 -3.09 -39.51
C LEU A 505 5.01 -3.80 -40.87
N GLN A 506 3.81 -3.95 -41.44
CA GLN A 506 3.59 -4.60 -42.74
C GLN A 506 3.65 -3.60 -43.90
N ASP A 507 3.47 -2.31 -43.62
CA ASP A 507 3.57 -1.23 -44.60
C ASP A 507 4.28 -0.02 -43.95
N PRO A 508 5.62 0.05 -44.03
CA PRO A 508 6.43 1.05 -43.34
C PRO A 508 6.12 2.52 -43.70
N GLY A 509 5.32 2.76 -44.74
CA GLY A 509 4.83 4.08 -45.12
C GLY A 509 3.53 4.52 -44.45
N SER A 510 2.83 3.62 -43.73
CA SER A 510 1.54 3.90 -43.11
C SER A 510 1.54 3.70 -41.59
N LEU A 511 0.51 4.25 -40.94
CA LEU A 511 0.21 3.99 -39.54
C LEU A 511 -0.83 2.88 -39.42
N TYR A 512 -0.88 2.21 -38.28
CA TYR A 512 -2.00 1.33 -37.96
C TYR A 512 -3.32 2.11 -38.04
N SER A 513 -4.37 1.45 -38.52
CA SER A 513 -5.69 2.06 -38.54
C SER A 513 -6.21 2.22 -37.11
N TRP A 514 -7.06 3.23 -36.90
CA TRP A 514 -7.62 3.52 -35.59
C TRP A 514 -8.30 2.32 -34.95
N TRP A 515 -8.99 1.47 -35.72
CA TRP A 515 -9.67 0.30 -35.16
C TRP A 515 -8.66 -0.67 -34.52
N VAL A 516 -7.48 -0.88 -35.12
CA VAL A 516 -6.45 -1.80 -34.61
C VAL A 516 -5.92 -1.28 -33.26
N VAL A 517 -5.60 0.02 -33.22
CA VAL A 517 -5.12 0.71 -32.03
C VAL A 517 -6.11 0.57 -30.88
N VAL A 518 -7.37 0.90 -31.14
CA VAL A 518 -8.38 0.94 -30.10
C VAL A 518 -8.87 -0.45 -29.67
N ALA A 519 -8.84 -1.44 -30.57
CA ALA A 519 -9.09 -2.83 -30.20
C ALA A 519 -7.97 -3.37 -29.30
N ALA A 520 -6.71 -3.04 -29.60
CA ALA A 520 -5.57 -3.40 -28.79
C ALA A 520 -5.64 -2.78 -27.37
N GLU A 521 -5.84 -1.46 -27.30
CA GLU A 521 -6.00 -0.73 -26.03
C GLU A 521 -7.19 -1.24 -25.22
N GLY A 522 -8.36 -1.42 -25.86
CA GLY A 522 -9.55 -1.94 -25.20
C GLY A 522 -9.36 -3.35 -24.64
N THR A 523 -8.69 -4.24 -25.37
CA THR A 523 -8.45 -5.64 -24.95
C THR A 523 -7.55 -5.72 -23.72
N PHE A 524 -6.43 -5.00 -23.72
CA PHE A 524 -5.50 -5.03 -22.59
C PHE A 524 -5.99 -4.19 -21.40
N THR A 525 -6.81 -3.16 -21.63
CA THR A 525 -7.50 -2.45 -20.54
C THR A 525 -8.57 -3.33 -19.89
N PHE A 526 -9.33 -4.10 -20.70
CA PHE A 526 -10.22 -5.14 -20.20
C PHE A 526 -9.45 -6.14 -19.32
N MET A 527 -8.34 -6.68 -19.82
CA MET A 527 -7.53 -7.64 -19.05
C MET A 527 -7.03 -7.04 -17.73
N LEU A 528 -6.54 -5.79 -17.75
CA LEU A 528 -6.11 -5.08 -16.56
C LEU A 528 -7.25 -4.91 -15.54
N ALA A 529 -8.38 -4.37 -15.97
CA ALA A 529 -9.55 -4.14 -15.10
C ALA A 529 -10.12 -5.45 -14.57
N PHE A 530 -10.22 -6.49 -15.40
CA PHE A 530 -10.69 -7.81 -15.03
C PHE A 530 -9.78 -8.44 -13.97
N VAL A 531 -8.45 -8.36 -14.15
CA VAL A 531 -7.51 -8.87 -13.14
C VAL A 531 -7.65 -8.09 -11.84
N VAL A 532 -7.77 -6.76 -11.86
CA VAL A 532 -8.05 -5.97 -10.64
C VAL A 532 -9.30 -6.49 -9.92
N LEU A 533 -10.40 -6.66 -10.64
CA LEU A 533 -11.62 -7.21 -10.05
C LEU A 533 -11.40 -8.63 -9.50
N ALA A 534 -10.64 -9.48 -10.20
CA ALA A 534 -10.38 -10.85 -9.79
C ALA A 534 -9.49 -10.96 -8.54
N VAL A 535 -8.46 -10.13 -8.41
CA VAL A 535 -7.44 -10.28 -7.35
C VAL A 535 -7.61 -9.33 -6.17
N ALA A 536 -8.29 -8.18 -6.36
CA ALA A 536 -8.43 -7.14 -5.33
C ALA A 536 -9.85 -7.00 -4.76
N THR A 537 -10.87 -7.57 -5.43
CA THR A 537 -12.28 -7.40 -4.99
C THR A 537 -12.99 -8.72 -4.69
N THR A 538 -12.31 -9.85 -4.86
CA THR A 538 -12.81 -11.16 -4.45
C THR A 538 -12.46 -11.43 -2.99
N LYS A 539 -13.29 -12.20 -2.29
CA LYS A 539 -13.00 -12.61 -0.91
C LYS A 539 -11.91 -13.69 -0.94
N PRO A 540 -10.84 -13.57 -0.16
CA PRO A 540 -9.86 -14.66 -0.03
C PRO A 540 -10.54 -15.93 0.50
N LEU A 541 -10.02 -17.09 0.11
CA LEU A 541 -10.39 -18.37 0.73
C LEU A 541 -9.92 -18.36 2.20
N PRO A 542 -10.66 -19.01 3.13
CA PRO A 542 -10.20 -19.13 4.51
C PRO A 542 -8.81 -19.79 4.58
N GLY A 543 -7.83 -19.10 5.19
CA GLY A 543 -6.44 -19.54 5.29
C GLY A 543 -5.70 -18.89 6.48
N LEU A 544 -4.39 -19.17 6.60
CA LEU A 544 -3.52 -18.65 7.68
C LEU A 544 -3.30 -17.13 7.61
N THR A 545 -3.43 -16.50 6.43
CA THR A 545 -3.39 -15.04 6.23
C THR A 545 -4.67 -14.56 5.56
N GLN A 546 -5.11 -13.36 5.89
CA GLN A 546 -6.28 -12.70 5.29
C GLN A 546 -5.90 -11.86 4.05
N GLN A 547 -4.61 -11.71 3.76
CA GLN A 547 -4.10 -10.89 2.66
C GLN A 547 -3.76 -11.72 1.43
N ASN A 548 -4.13 -11.20 0.26
CA ASN A 548 -3.52 -11.62 -0.99
C ASN A 548 -2.17 -10.89 -1.12
N PHE A 549 -1.06 -11.59 -1.30
CA PHE A 549 0.26 -10.94 -1.48
C PHE A 549 0.62 -10.65 -2.94
N GLN A 550 -0.05 -11.30 -3.89
CA GLN A 550 0.30 -11.27 -5.32
C GLN A 550 -0.59 -10.34 -6.15
N PHE A 551 -1.57 -9.68 -5.52
CA PHE A 551 -2.53 -8.81 -6.20
C PHE A 551 -1.86 -7.75 -7.09
N ALA A 552 -0.97 -6.93 -6.52
CA ALA A 552 -0.34 -5.88 -7.31
C ALA A 552 0.59 -6.46 -8.37
N LEU A 553 1.33 -7.54 -8.08
CA LEU A 553 2.16 -8.23 -9.07
C LEU A 553 1.35 -8.72 -10.27
N ALA A 554 0.17 -9.31 -10.04
CA ALA A 554 -0.73 -9.74 -11.11
C ALA A 554 -1.24 -8.54 -11.93
N ILE A 555 -1.66 -7.46 -11.27
CA ILE A 555 -2.13 -6.23 -11.92
C ILE A 555 -1.03 -5.58 -12.77
N GLY A 556 0.19 -5.42 -12.23
CA GLY A 556 1.33 -4.87 -12.96
C GLY A 556 1.83 -5.77 -14.08
N SER A 557 1.72 -7.09 -13.93
CA SER A 557 2.04 -8.04 -15.00
C SER A 557 1.13 -7.85 -16.21
N CYS A 558 -0.13 -7.44 -16.02
CA CYS A 558 -1.01 -7.08 -17.14
C CYS A 558 -0.49 -5.87 -17.92
N VAL A 559 0.01 -4.83 -17.22
CA VAL A 559 0.60 -3.65 -17.86
C VAL A 559 1.91 -4.00 -18.56
N THR A 560 2.72 -4.87 -17.98
CA THR A 560 3.95 -5.38 -18.62
C THR A 560 3.61 -6.12 -19.91
N ALA A 561 2.69 -7.09 -19.84
CA ALA A 561 2.27 -7.89 -21.00
C ALA A 561 1.65 -7.03 -22.09
N GLY A 562 0.71 -6.14 -21.73
CA GLY A 562 0.05 -5.24 -22.67
C GLY A 562 1.03 -4.25 -23.28
N GLY A 563 1.79 -3.52 -22.48
CA GLY A 563 2.71 -2.50 -22.98
C GLY A 563 3.78 -3.06 -23.93
N PHE A 564 4.31 -4.27 -23.68
CA PHE A 564 5.22 -4.91 -24.65
C PHE A 564 4.49 -5.46 -25.88
N ALA A 565 3.29 -6.02 -25.73
CA ALA A 565 2.55 -6.60 -26.84
C ALA A 565 2.03 -5.55 -27.83
N ILE A 566 1.55 -4.40 -27.33
CA ILE A 566 0.85 -3.40 -28.14
C ILE A 566 1.58 -2.05 -28.20
N GLY A 567 2.73 -1.90 -27.54
CA GLY A 567 3.49 -0.64 -27.51
C GLY A 567 3.84 -0.11 -28.90
N ALA A 568 4.21 -0.98 -29.84
CA ALA A 568 4.49 -0.59 -31.23
C ALA A 568 3.21 -0.27 -32.04
N VAL A 569 2.04 -0.69 -31.57
CA VAL A 569 0.74 -0.52 -32.24
C VAL A 569 0.05 0.76 -31.78
N SER A 570 -0.07 0.98 -30.47
CA SER A 570 -0.85 2.06 -29.87
C SER A 570 -0.07 2.91 -28.86
N GLY A 571 1.11 2.45 -28.43
CA GLY A 571 1.83 3.01 -27.29
C GLY A 571 1.52 2.32 -25.96
N GLY A 572 0.45 1.52 -25.89
CA GLY A 572 0.08 0.75 -24.69
C GLY A 572 -0.28 1.62 -23.49
N ALA A 573 -1.17 2.60 -23.69
CA ALA A 573 -1.56 3.55 -22.64
C ALA A 573 -2.39 2.89 -21.52
N LEU A 574 -3.35 2.04 -21.90
CA LEU A 574 -4.18 1.18 -21.03
C LEU A 574 -4.91 1.92 -19.89
N ASN A 575 -4.96 3.26 -19.94
CA ASN A 575 -5.35 4.12 -18.84
C ASN A 575 -5.71 5.53 -19.35
N PRO A 576 -6.98 5.96 -19.18
CA PRO A 576 -7.41 7.29 -19.60
C PRO A 576 -6.59 8.45 -19.02
N ALA A 577 -6.07 8.30 -17.79
CA ALA A 577 -5.22 9.33 -17.18
C ALA A 577 -3.82 9.38 -17.81
N VAL A 578 -3.27 8.23 -18.25
CA VAL A 578 -2.02 8.17 -19.03
C VAL A 578 -2.24 8.81 -20.40
N SER A 579 -3.32 8.44 -21.09
CA SER A 579 -3.73 9.04 -22.36
C SER A 579 -3.86 10.56 -22.29
N VAL A 580 -4.54 11.08 -21.26
CA VAL A 580 -4.67 12.53 -21.01
C VAL A 580 -3.32 13.18 -20.69
N GLY A 581 -2.48 12.54 -19.88
CA GLY A 581 -1.14 13.04 -19.55
C GLY A 581 -0.24 13.18 -20.77
N LEU A 582 -0.20 12.16 -21.64
CA LEU A 582 0.60 12.17 -22.87
C LEU A 582 0.12 13.25 -23.86
N SER A 583 -1.19 13.37 -24.09
CA SER A 583 -1.75 14.44 -24.92
C SER A 583 -1.46 15.83 -24.35
N THR A 584 -1.55 15.99 -23.03
CA THR A 584 -1.24 17.27 -22.35
C THR A 584 0.23 17.64 -22.52
N SER A 585 1.11 16.66 -22.38
CA SER A 585 2.55 16.84 -22.52
C SER A 585 2.96 17.24 -23.94
N SER A 586 2.43 16.53 -24.94
CA SER A 586 2.60 16.87 -26.36
C SER A 586 2.06 18.29 -26.68
N ALA A 587 0.88 18.64 -26.17
CA ALA A 587 0.29 19.96 -26.39
C ALA A 587 1.11 21.10 -25.77
N ALA A 588 1.71 20.87 -24.60
CA ALA A 588 2.51 21.86 -23.87
C ALA A 588 3.94 22.02 -24.39
N SER A 589 4.53 20.97 -24.98
CA SER A 589 5.93 20.97 -25.43
C SER A 589 6.17 21.93 -26.61
N THR A 590 7.05 22.91 -26.45
CA THR A 590 7.37 23.94 -27.45
C THR A 590 8.32 23.50 -28.56
N SER A 591 9.24 22.58 -28.29
CA SER A 591 10.35 22.23 -29.20
C SER A 591 10.02 21.15 -30.24
N GLN A 592 8.83 20.55 -30.19
CA GLN A 592 8.48 19.42 -31.07
C GLN A 592 8.08 19.85 -32.49
N PRO A 593 8.55 19.14 -33.53
CA PRO A 593 8.28 19.45 -34.93
C PRO A 593 6.85 19.09 -35.38
N SER A 594 6.19 18.16 -34.69
CA SER A 594 4.79 17.80 -34.95
C SER A 594 4.06 17.47 -33.64
N ARG A 595 2.90 18.08 -33.42
CA ARG A 595 2.02 17.80 -32.28
C ARG A 595 0.76 17.11 -32.76
N THR A 596 0.34 16.06 -32.06
CA THR A 596 -0.99 15.48 -32.32
C THR A 596 -2.09 16.33 -31.68
N PRO A 597 -3.30 16.33 -32.25
CA PRO A 597 -4.43 16.98 -31.63
C PRO A 597 -4.67 16.41 -30.23
N TRP A 598 -4.82 17.30 -29.24
CA TRP A 598 -5.00 16.91 -27.84
C TRP A 598 -6.15 15.89 -27.67
N TYR A 599 -7.25 16.06 -28.43
CA TYR A 599 -8.43 15.20 -28.37
C TYR A 599 -8.17 13.72 -28.71
N TYR A 600 -6.98 13.34 -29.21
CA TYR A 600 -6.63 11.93 -29.40
C TYR A 600 -6.74 11.14 -28.09
N CYS A 601 -6.48 11.76 -26.93
CA CYS A 601 -6.68 11.12 -25.63
C CYS A 601 -8.15 10.73 -25.40
N VAL A 602 -9.11 11.47 -25.96
CA VAL A 602 -10.55 11.15 -25.85
C VAL A 602 -10.87 9.87 -26.62
N ILE A 603 -10.25 9.66 -27.78
CA ILE A 603 -10.42 8.45 -28.58
C ILE A 603 -9.85 7.24 -27.83
N PHE A 604 -8.61 7.34 -27.32
CA PHE A 604 -8.02 6.29 -26.50
C PHE A 604 -8.86 6.00 -25.25
N SER A 605 -9.23 7.05 -24.50
CA SER A 605 -10.03 6.94 -23.28
C SER A 605 -11.36 6.25 -23.51
N ALA A 606 -12.04 6.50 -24.63
CA ALA A 606 -13.32 5.86 -24.92
C ALA A 606 -13.20 4.33 -24.96
N PHE A 607 -12.14 3.80 -25.57
CA PHE A 607 -11.95 2.35 -25.69
C PHE A 607 -11.32 1.72 -24.45
N GLU A 608 -10.45 2.44 -23.75
CA GLU A 608 -9.98 2.03 -22.43
C GLU A 608 -11.17 1.90 -21.46
N LEU A 609 -12.11 2.85 -21.46
CA LEU A 609 -13.34 2.79 -20.68
C LEU A 609 -14.26 1.64 -21.12
N ILE A 610 -14.39 1.36 -22.42
CA ILE A 610 -15.10 0.16 -22.92
C ILE A 610 -14.46 -1.11 -22.36
N GLY A 611 -13.13 -1.20 -22.37
CA GLY A 611 -12.40 -2.31 -21.74
C GLY A 611 -12.76 -2.47 -20.27
N GLY A 612 -12.81 -1.36 -19.51
CA GLY A 612 -13.26 -1.34 -18.12
C GLY A 612 -14.73 -1.71 -17.90
N ILE A 613 -15.62 -1.46 -18.86
CA ILE A 613 -17.04 -1.86 -18.80
C ILE A 613 -17.19 -3.36 -19.06
N LEU A 614 -16.38 -3.93 -19.97
CA LEU A 614 -16.42 -5.35 -20.31
C LEU A 614 -15.89 -6.25 -19.19
N ALA A 615 -15.02 -5.71 -18.33
CA ALA A 615 -14.43 -6.38 -17.17
C ALA A 615 -15.41 -6.50 -16.01
#